data_AF-A0A8T5FBN3-F1
#
_entry.id   AF-A0A8T5FBN3-F1
#
_cell.length_a   1.000
_cell.length_b   1.000
_cell.length_c   1.000
_cell.angle_alpha   90.00
_cell.angle_beta   90.00
_cell.angle_gamma   90.00
#
_symmetry.space_group_name_H-M   'P 1'
#
loop_
_entity.id
_entity.type
_entity.pdbx_description
1 polymer ?
#
loop_
_entity_poly.entity_id
_entity_poly.type
_entity_poly.pdbx_seq_one_letter_code
_entity_poly.pdbx_strand_id
1 'polypeptide(L)'
;MAGYSTIYCIGGLGGFQGADGMNPIHFQILQGEADRRWLEPHYFDKTITPIGKINVIIPESPELKDAIVDACVAFAPKFFEKCPTLEQVKKECSSFTRLDFNLSRKKIPDSWYVLREEARPIVENELNIVRARMNHLQPSKIDER
;
A
#
# COMPACT_ATOMS: atom_id res chain seq x y z
N MET A 1 -4.21 -17.64 -13.80
CA MET A 1 -3.79 -18.15 -12.48
C MET A 1 -3.32 -16.93 -11.69
N ALA A 2 -3.73 -16.81 -10.42
CA ALA A 2 -3.47 -15.63 -9.61
C ALA A 2 -2.68 -16.06 -8.35
N GLY A 3 -1.74 -15.24 -7.91
CA GLY A 3 -0.97 -15.52 -6.69
C GLY A 3 -0.24 -14.29 -6.17
N TYR A 4 0.09 -14.28 -4.87
CA TYR A 4 0.88 -13.22 -4.28
C TYR A 4 2.38 -13.44 -4.53
N SER A 5 3.09 -12.38 -4.91
CA SER A 5 4.52 -12.42 -5.24
C SER A 5 5.37 -11.65 -4.23
N THR A 6 4.82 -10.56 -3.68
CA THR A 6 5.54 -9.61 -2.83
C THR A 6 4.64 -9.12 -1.71
N ILE A 7 5.22 -8.86 -0.55
CA ILE A 7 4.59 -8.18 0.58
C ILE A 7 5.39 -6.92 0.87
N TYR A 8 4.70 -5.80 1.07
CA TYR A 8 5.27 -4.59 1.64
C TYR A 8 4.73 -4.41 3.04
N CYS A 9 5.60 -4.35 4.04
CA CYS A 9 5.23 -4.08 5.42
C CYS A 9 5.41 -2.59 5.70
N ILE A 10 4.43 -1.97 6.35
CA ILE A 10 4.45 -0.57 6.76
C ILE A 10 4.30 -0.53 8.28
N GLY A 11 5.24 0.10 8.98
CA GLY A 11 5.37 -0.04 10.43
C GLY A 11 6.44 0.87 11.04
N GLY A 12 6.69 0.67 12.34
CA GLY A 12 7.80 1.31 13.05
C GLY A 12 9.14 0.61 12.80
N LEU A 13 10.24 1.32 13.02
CA LEU A 13 11.55 0.71 13.20
C LEU A 13 11.53 0.03 14.57
N GLY A 14 11.62 -1.31 14.64
CA GLY A 14 11.67 -1.99 15.93
C GLY A 14 12.96 -1.68 16.70
N GLY A 15 13.02 -1.99 17.99
CA GLY A 15 14.24 -2.03 18.82
C GLY A 15 15.31 -0.95 18.57
N PHE A 16 16.58 -1.30 18.74
CA PHE A 16 17.71 -0.41 18.41
C PHE A 16 17.85 -0.31 16.88
N GLN A 17 17.26 0.72 16.28
CA GLN A 17 17.36 1.03 14.83
C GLN A 17 16.98 -0.14 13.90
N GLY A 18 16.02 -0.98 14.28
CA GLY A 18 15.55 -2.11 13.46
C GLY A 18 16.35 -3.40 13.62
N ALA A 19 17.27 -3.50 14.59
CA ALA A 19 18.04 -4.73 14.86
C ALA A 19 17.16 -5.96 15.13
N ASP A 20 15.97 -5.75 15.73
CA ASP A 20 15.00 -6.81 16.03
C ASP A 20 13.93 -7.00 14.93
N GLY A 21 14.07 -6.28 13.80
CA GLY A 21 13.07 -6.23 12.73
C GLY A 21 12.04 -5.10 12.88
N MET A 22 10.95 -5.18 12.11
CA MET A 22 9.89 -4.16 12.08
C MET A 22 8.87 -4.38 13.20
N ASN A 23 8.68 -3.39 14.06
CA ASN A 23 7.68 -3.42 15.15
C ASN A 23 7.30 -1.99 15.58
N PRO A 24 6.01 -1.63 15.71
CA PRO A 24 4.84 -2.41 15.28
C PRO A 24 4.75 -2.51 13.76
N ILE A 25 4.13 -3.57 13.26
CA ILE A 25 3.62 -3.62 11.89
C ILE A 25 2.22 -3.03 11.92
N HIS A 26 1.99 -1.93 11.22
CA HIS A 26 0.67 -1.29 11.15
C HIS A 26 -0.24 -2.05 10.18
N PHE A 27 0.25 -2.22 8.95
CA PHE A 27 -0.44 -2.97 7.90
C PHE A 27 0.57 -3.48 6.86
N GLN A 28 0.09 -4.36 6.00
CA GLN A 28 0.81 -4.89 4.86
C GLN A 28 0.08 -4.57 3.56
N ILE A 29 0.82 -4.40 2.49
CA ILE A 29 0.32 -4.41 1.13
C ILE A 29 0.74 -5.73 0.48
N LEU A 30 -0.24 -6.57 0.16
CA LEU A 30 -0.06 -7.81 -0.57
C LEU A 30 -0.11 -7.50 -2.06
N GLN A 31 0.97 -7.79 -2.78
CA GLN A 31 1.04 -7.66 -4.23
C GLN A 31 0.75 -9.00 -4.90
N GLY A 32 -0.33 -9.02 -5.67
CA GLY A 32 -0.73 -10.16 -6.49
C GLY A 32 -0.36 -10.00 -7.96
N GLU A 33 -0.12 -11.13 -8.63
CA GLU A 33 0.15 -11.24 -10.06
C GLU A 33 -0.87 -12.16 -10.72
N ALA A 34 -1.48 -11.70 -11.81
CA ALA A 34 -2.40 -12.45 -12.67
C ALA A 34 -2.31 -11.90 -14.11
N ASP A 35 -3.44 -11.68 -14.79
CA ASP A 35 -3.50 -10.89 -16.03
C ASP A 35 -3.00 -9.46 -15.80
N ARG A 36 -3.29 -8.91 -14.61
CA ARG A 36 -2.83 -7.61 -14.14
C ARG A 36 -2.34 -7.74 -12.72
N ARG A 37 -1.41 -6.87 -12.34
CA ARG A 37 -0.97 -6.73 -10.95
C ARG A 37 -2.06 -6.06 -10.13
N TRP A 38 -2.21 -6.47 -8.87
CA TRP A 38 -3.05 -5.76 -7.92
C TRP A 38 -2.37 -5.68 -6.55
N LEU A 39 -2.82 -4.72 -5.74
CA LEU A 39 -2.39 -4.48 -4.38
C LEU A 39 -3.60 -4.56 -3.46
N GLU A 40 -3.45 -5.23 -2.32
CA GLU A 40 -4.49 -5.42 -1.30
C GLU A 40 -3.93 -5.16 0.10
N PRO A 41 -4.71 -4.55 1.01
CA PRO A 41 -4.26 -4.34 2.37
C PRO A 41 -4.51 -5.56 3.26
N HIS A 42 -3.62 -5.78 4.21
CA HIS A 42 -3.84 -6.63 5.38
C HIS A 42 -3.51 -5.85 6.65
N TYR A 43 -4.48 -5.69 7.53
CA TYR A 43 -4.36 -4.81 8.70
C TYR A 43 -4.01 -5.58 9.97
N PHE A 44 -2.98 -5.14 10.68
CA PHE A 44 -2.68 -5.58 12.04
C PHE A 44 -3.26 -4.58 13.05
N ASP A 45 -3.12 -3.28 12.77
CA ASP A 45 -3.76 -2.20 13.51
C ASP A 45 -5.21 -2.00 13.05
N LYS A 46 -6.16 -2.36 13.91
CA LYS A 46 -7.61 -2.24 13.66
C LYS A 46 -8.12 -0.80 13.61
N THR A 47 -7.30 0.18 14.01
CA THR A 47 -7.65 1.61 13.94
C THR A 47 -7.40 2.21 12.58
N ILE A 48 -6.71 1.49 11.69
CA ILE A 48 -6.46 1.91 10.31
C ILE A 48 -7.61 1.40 9.45
N THR A 49 -8.22 2.32 8.71
CA THR A 49 -9.31 2.03 7.76
C THR A 49 -9.02 2.69 6.42
N PRO A 50 -9.41 2.06 5.30
CA PRO A 50 -9.18 2.63 3.98
C PRO A 50 -10.09 3.83 3.71
N ILE A 51 -9.77 4.59 2.66
CA ILE A 51 -10.68 5.57 2.07
C ILE A 51 -11.91 4.84 1.52
N GLY A 52 -13.09 5.20 2.03
CA GLY A 52 -14.35 4.56 1.63
C GLY A 52 -14.35 3.07 1.94
N LYS A 53 -14.38 2.25 0.88
CA LYS A 53 -14.27 0.77 0.97
C LYS A 53 -13.16 0.24 0.07
N ILE A 54 -12.18 1.09 -0.29
CA ILE A 54 -11.12 0.72 -1.23
C ILE A 54 -10.24 -0.35 -0.60
N ASN A 55 -10.29 -1.56 -1.16
CA ASN A 55 -9.47 -2.68 -0.72
C ASN A 55 -8.59 -3.26 -1.83
N VAL A 56 -8.68 -2.71 -3.04
CA VAL A 56 -7.87 -3.14 -4.19
C VAL A 56 -7.37 -1.93 -4.98
N ILE A 57 -6.10 -1.94 -5.32
CA ILE A 57 -5.51 -1.04 -6.32
C ILE A 57 -4.94 -1.87 -7.47
N ILE A 58 -5.28 -1.49 -8.70
CA ILE A 58 -4.67 -2.00 -9.93
C ILE A 58 -3.79 -0.88 -10.48
N PRO A 59 -2.45 -1.02 -10.42
CA PRO A 59 -1.51 -0.03 -10.93
C PRO A 59 -1.69 0.24 -12.43
N GLU A 60 -1.32 1.44 -12.88
CA GLU A 60 -1.31 1.77 -14.31
C GLU A 60 -0.33 0.88 -15.09
N SER A 61 0.83 0.61 -14.49
CA SER A 61 1.91 -0.17 -15.08
C SER A 61 2.58 -1.09 -14.05
N PRO A 62 3.45 -2.02 -14.50
CA PRO A 62 4.27 -2.83 -13.60
C PRO A 62 5.30 -2.01 -12.79
N GLU A 63 5.53 -0.74 -13.09
CA GLU A 63 6.35 0.12 -12.25
C GLU A 63 5.54 0.62 -11.06
N LEU A 64 6.00 0.25 -9.85
CA LEU A 64 5.21 0.42 -8.63
C LEU A 64 5.46 1.73 -7.87
N LYS A 65 6.23 2.67 -8.43
CA LYS A 65 6.61 3.90 -7.71
C LYS A 65 5.39 4.66 -7.21
N ASP A 66 4.45 4.95 -8.10
CA ASP A 66 3.20 5.62 -7.75
C ASP A 66 2.23 4.68 -7.05
N ALA A 67 2.20 3.41 -7.44
CA ALA A 67 1.27 2.44 -6.90
C ALA A 67 1.43 2.21 -5.38
N ILE A 68 2.66 2.26 -4.87
CA ILE A 68 2.90 2.15 -3.42
C ILE A 68 2.40 3.41 -2.70
N VAL A 69 2.59 4.60 -3.28
CA VAL A 69 2.04 5.84 -2.73
C VAL A 69 0.51 5.77 -2.70
N ASP A 70 -0.10 5.42 -3.83
CA ASP A 70 -1.55 5.27 -3.96
C ASP A 70 -2.10 4.24 -2.94
N ALA A 71 -1.41 3.11 -2.76
CA ALA A 71 -1.80 2.08 -1.80
C ALA A 71 -1.71 2.56 -0.36
N CYS A 72 -0.62 3.23 0.03
CA CYS A 72 -0.50 3.79 1.37
C CYS A 72 -1.63 4.80 1.65
N VAL A 73 -1.90 5.71 0.70
CA VAL A 73 -2.95 6.72 0.84
C VAL A 73 -4.35 6.09 0.90
N ALA A 74 -4.65 5.17 -0.01
CA ALA A 74 -5.96 4.53 -0.07
C ALA A 74 -6.23 3.64 1.15
N PHE A 75 -5.23 2.87 1.59
CA PHE A 75 -5.42 1.85 2.62
C PHE A 75 -5.21 2.39 4.04
N ALA A 76 -4.43 3.45 4.21
CA ALA A 76 -4.13 4.05 5.50
C ALA A 76 -4.13 5.60 5.46
N PRO A 77 -5.25 6.24 5.06
CA PRO A 77 -5.39 7.70 4.98
C PRO A 77 -5.04 8.45 6.27
N LYS A 78 -5.12 7.78 7.43
CA LYS A 78 -4.73 8.35 8.73
C LYS A 78 -3.29 8.89 8.76
N PHE A 79 -2.37 8.31 7.99
CA PHE A 79 -0.99 8.81 7.90
C PHE A 79 -0.86 10.11 7.09
N PHE A 80 -1.91 10.50 6.36
CA PHE A 80 -1.89 11.59 5.39
C PHE A 80 -2.82 12.74 5.78
N GLU A 81 -3.21 12.85 7.06
CA GLU A 81 -4.11 13.91 7.54
C GLU A 81 -3.58 15.34 7.31
N LYS A 82 -2.27 15.48 7.09
CA LYS A 82 -1.62 16.76 6.73
C LYS A 82 -1.84 17.16 5.26
N CYS A 83 -2.25 16.24 4.39
CA CYS A 83 -2.46 16.50 2.97
C CYS A 83 -3.78 17.30 2.77
N PRO A 84 -3.72 18.55 2.26
CA PRO A 84 -4.90 19.40 2.10
C PRO A 84 -6.02 18.76 1.27
N THR A 85 -5.66 17.95 0.27
CA THR A 85 -6.61 17.39 -0.68
C THR A 85 -7.28 16.10 -0.16
N LEU A 86 -6.84 15.55 0.98
CA LEU A 86 -7.33 14.27 1.49
C LEU A 86 -8.84 14.25 1.75
N GLU A 87 -9.38 15.27 2.40
CA GLU A 87 -10.80 15.30 2.75
C GLU A 87 -11.72 15.43 1.53
N GLN A 88 -11.24 16.08 0.46
CA GLN A 88 -11.95 16.10 -0.81
C GLN A 88 -11.97 14.70 -1.44
N VAL A 89 -10.81 14.04 -1.54
CA VAL A 89 -10.69 12.70 -2.11
C VAL A 89 -11.53 11.68 -1.33
N LYS A 90 -11.56 11.76 0.00
CA LYS A 90 -12.42 10.90 0.83
C LYS A 90 -13.90 11.00 0.47
N LYS A 91 -14.39 12.20 0.16
CA LYS A 91 -15.79 12.41 -0.25
C LYS A 91 -16.04 11.82 -1.64
N GLU A 92 -15.19 12.15 -2.59
CA GLU A 92 -15.30 11.71 -4.00
C GLU A 92 -15.19 10.18 -4.13
N CYS A 93 -14.35 9.54 -3.32
CA CYS A 93 -14.10 8.10 -3.33
C CYS A 93 -14.89 7.32 -2.27
N SER A 94 -15.85 7.96 -1.57
CA SER A 94 -16.56 7.35 -0.43
C SER A 94 -17.26 6.02 -0.74
N SER A 95 -17.74 5.86 -1.98
CA SER A 95 -18.41 4.64 -2.46
C SER A 95 -17.49 3.66 -3.19
N PHE A 96 -16.21 4.01 -3.36
CA PHE A 96 -15.29 3.22 -4.16
C PHE A 96 -14.86 1.98 -3.38
N THR A 97 -14.77 0.86 -4.10
CA THR A 97 -14.23 -0.41 -3.58
C THR A 97 -12.88 -0.75 -4.19
N ARG A 98 -12.55 -0.15 -5.33
CA ARG A 98 -11.29 -0.37 -6.04
C ARG A 98 -10.84 0.89 -6.77
N LEU A 99 -9.54 1.05 -6.93
CA LEU A 99 -8.93 2.01 -7.86
C LEU A 99 -8.24 1.24 -8.97
N ASP A 100 -8.67 1.45 -10.21
CA ASP A 100 -8.08 0.79 -11.38
C ASP A 100 -7.49 1.85 -12.31
N PHE A 101 -6.20 2.12 -12.12
CA PHE A 101 -5.42 3.09 -12.88
C PHE A 101 -5.10 2.60 -14.29
N ASN A 102 -5.31 1.31 -14.59
CA ASN A 102 -5.03 0.71 -15.88
C ASN A 102 -6.22 0.84 -16.84
N LEU A 103 -7.40 0.33 -16.47
CA LEU A 103 -8.59 0.29 -17.34
C LEU A 103 -9.62 1.37 -17.00
N SER A 104 -9.66 1.86 -15.76
CA SER A 104 -10.69 2.80 -15.30
C SER A 104 -10.15 4.16 -14.89
N ARG A 105 -9.04 4.59 -15.51
CA ARG A 105 -8.38 5.87 -15.18
C ARG A 105 -9.34 7.07 -15.16
N LYS A 106 -10.28 7.13 -16.10
CA LYS A 106 -11.30 8.20 -16.19
C LYS A 106 -12.29 8.26 -15.01
N LYS A 107 -12.35 7.21 -14.19
CA LYS A 107 -13.19 7.16 -12.97
C LYS A 107 -12.45 7.65 -11.73
N ILE A 108 -11.13 7.79 -11.81
CA ILE A 108 -10.31 8.28 -10.70
C ILE A 108 -10.40 9.80 -10.73
N PRO A 109 -10.78 10.44 -9.61
CA PRO A 109 -10.95 11.90 -9.59
C PRO A 109 -9.59 12.59 -9.76
N ASP A 110 -9.58 13.75 -10.42
CA ASP A 110 -8.34 14.50 -10.69
C ASP A 110 -7.62 14.92 -9.40
N SER A 111 -8.40 15.17 -8.33
CA SER A 111 -7.93 15.44 -6.97
C SER A 111 -7.03 14.32 -6.42
N TRP A 112 -7.20 13.07 -6.87
CA TRP A 112 -6.36 11.94 -6.47
C TRP A 112 -4.90 12.17 -6.87
N TYR A 113 -4.67 12.67 -8.08
CA TYR A 113 -3.32 12.93 -8.57
C TYR A 113 -2.64 14.06 -7.80
N VAL A 114 -3.41 15.06 -7.37
CA VAL A 114 -2.91 16.13 -6.48
C VAL A 114 -2.53 15.53 -5.12
N LEU A 115 -3.43 14.73 -4.52
CA LEU A 115 -3.18 14.07 -3.24
C LEU A 115 -1.97 13.14 -3.30
N ARG A 116 -1.74 12.43 -4.41
CA ARG A 116 -0.56 11.58 -4.61
C ARG A 116 0.73 12.37 -4.44
N GLU A 117 0.84 13.53 -5.08
CA GLU A 117 2.04 14.37 -4.99
C GLU A 117 2.20 14.98 -3.59
N GLU A 118 1.10 15.35 -2.92
CA GLU A 118 1.12 15.79 -1.52
C GLU A 118 1.60 14.68 -0.58
N ALA A 119 1.21 13.43 -0.83
CA ALA A 119 1.51 12.27 0.01
C ALA A 119 2.92 11.70 -0.22
N ARG A 120 3.47 11.85 -1.42
CA ARG A 120 4.80 11.34 -1.81
C ARG A 120 5.90 11.62 -0.78
N PRO A 121 6.12 12.86 -0.30
CA PRO A 121 7.16 13.14 0.70
C PRO A 121 6.93 12.41 2.04
N ILE A 122 5.69 12.16 2.44
CA ILE A 122 5.37 11.41 3.67
C ILE A 122 5.77 9.94 3.47
N VAL A 123 5.42 9.36 2.32
CA VAL A 123 5.79 7.96 1.99
C VAL A 123 7.31 7.79 1.92
N GLU A 124 8.02 8.73 1.30
CA GLU A 124 9.47 8.62 1.08
C GLU A 124 10.30 8.93 2.32
N ASN A 125 9.84 9.83 3.19
CA ASN A 125 10.67 10.35 4.29
C ASN A 125 10.16 9.99 5.69
N GLU A 126 8.87 9.73 5.87
CA GLU A 126 8.26 9.50 7.20
C GLU A 126 7.87 8.02 7.40
N LEU A 127 7.45 7.32 6.35
CA LEU A 127 7.04 5.92 6.46
C LEU A 127 8.23 4.96 6.33
N ASN A 128 8.30 3.99 7.25
CA ASN A 128 9.20 2.85 7.09
C ASN A 128 8.49 1.73 6.33
N ILE A 129 8.98 1.43 5.12
CA ILE A 129 8.42 0.43 4.21
C ILE A 129 9.49 -0.63 3.92
N VAL A 130 9.19 -1.87 4.29
CA VAL A 130 10.08 -3.02 4.06
C VAL A 130 9.44 -3.96 3.06
N ARG A 131 10.22 -4.44 2.09
CA ARG A 131 9.76 -5.37 1.05
C ARG A 131 10.23 -6.80 1.33
N ALA A 132 9.31 -7.75 1.34
CA ALA A 132 9.58 -9.18 1.34
C ALA A 132 9.10 -9.81 0.02
N ARG A 133 9.98 -10.55 -0.66
CA ARG A 133 9.62 -11.31 -1.87
C ARG A 133 9.37 -12.76 -1.51
N MET A 134 8.30 -13.34 -2.05
CA MET A 134 7.99 -14.74 -1.83
C MET A 134 8.96 -15.62 -2.63
N ASN A 135 9.50 -16.63 -1.95
CA ASN A 135 10.35 -17.66 -2.56
C ASN A 135 9.76 -19.02 -2.20
N HIS A 136 9.82 -19.97 -3.13
CA HIS A 136 9.47 -21.34 -2.82
C HIS A 136 10.58 -21.96 -1.98
N LEU A 137 10.24 -22.36 -0.75
CA LEU A 137 11.17 -23.01 0.16
C LEU A 137 10.89 -24.51 0.22
N GLN A 138 11.96 -25.29 0.30
CA GLN A 138 11.89 -26.68 0.75
C GLN A 138 12.32 -26.68 2.21
N PRO A 139 11.49 -27.17 3.16
CA PRO A 139 11.82 -27.12 4.59
C PRO A 139 13.19 -27.72 4.93
N SER A 140 13.61 -28.76 4.20
CA SER A 140 14.91 -29.41 4.36
C SER A 140 16.12 -28.58 3.92
N LYS A 141 15.91 -27.42 3.30
CA LYS A 141 16.94 -26.52 2.77
C LYS A 141 16.84 -25.10 3.33
N ILE A 142 16.03 -24.90 4.37
CA ILE A 142 16.00 -23.63 5.09
C ILE A 142 17.26 -23.60 5.97
N ASP A 143 18.24 -22.80 5.56
CA ASP A 143 19.42 -22.51 6.36
C ASP A 143 19.13 -21.23 7.17
N GLU A 144 19.23 -21.28 8.49
CA GLU A 144 18.91 -20.16 9.40
C GLU A 144 20.06 -19.14 9.52
N ARG A 145 20.99 -19.13 8.57
CA ARG A 145 22.23 -18.32 8.65
C ARG A 145 22.14 -17.01 7.88
#